data_AF-A0A6I5NYG3-F1
#
_entry.id   AF-A0A6I5NYG3-F1
#
_cell.length_a   1.000
_cell.length_b   1.000
_cell.length_c   1.000
_cell.angle_alpha   90.00
_cell.angle_beta   90.00
_cell.angle_gamma   90.00
#
_symmetry.space_group_name_H-M   'P 1'
#
loop_
_entity.id
_entity.type
_entity.pdbx_description
1 polymer ?
#
loop_
_entity_poly.entity_id
_entity_poly.type
_entity_poly.pdbx_seq_one_letter_code
_entity_poly.pdbx_strand_id
1 'polypeptide(L)'
;MRQDALVFSTLTLLMVGLPSWAQSERYATDTELEAVIEQHEAELPQLTEIGFYQDWRTQAERYQQSLWAAAWADVDAEIAPFLGHWVAIEEDIAVFPSANRGQVCVVDTHLDQSDFYLATVQDGKLYTDHNVVLVPTADFLLTVTVYDEPYFYPYNSPIVSTNPANYEFFADYHPDVVQQFEAAGCRTGLPQLSDR
;
A
#
# COMPACT_ATOMS: atom_id res chain seq x y z
N MET A 1 59.76 -38.52 -21.03
CA MET A 1 59.42 -37.45 -20.08
C MET A 1 57.91 -37.35 -20.06
N ARG A 2 57.27 -37.70 -18.94
CA ARG A 2 55.81 -37.64 -18.74
C ARG A 2 55.44 -36.20 -18.37
N GLN A 3 54.44 -35.63 -19.05
CA GLN A 3 53.74 -34.43 -18.61
C GLN A 3 52.35 -34.85 -18.16
N ASP A 4 52.11 -34.78 -16.86
CA ASP A 4 50.80 -34.94 -16.26
C ASP A 4 50.02 -33.62 -16.42
N ALA A 5 48.93 -33.64 -17.18
CA ALA A 5 48.02 -32.51 -17.32
C ALA A 5 46.89 -32.65 -16.27
N LEU A 6 46.96 -31.81 -15.24
CA LEU A 6 45.86 -31.55 -14.31
C LEU A 6 44.76 -30.78 -15.04
N VAL A 7 43.65 -31.46 -15.36
CA VAL A 7 42.42 -30.81 -15.84
C VAL A 7 41.66 -30.31 -14.62
N PHE A 8 41.73 -28.99 -14.39
CA PHE A 8 40.88 -28.30 -13.43
C PHE A 8 39.44 -28.32 -13.95
N SER A 9 38.59 -29.11 -13.29
CA SER A 9 37.14 -29.11 -13.51
C SER A 9 36.55 -27.90 -12.75
N THR A 10 36.29 -26.81 -13.47
CA THR A 10 35.50 -25.68 -12.95
C THR A 10 34.03 -26.06 -12.94
N LEU A 11 33.52 -26.33 -11.75
CA LEU A 11 32.11 -26.55 -11.47
C LEU A 11 31.38 -25.20 -11.62
N THR A 12 30.69 -25.00 -12.74
CA THR A 12 29.83 -23.83 -12.94
C THR A 12 28.59 -23.96 -12.05
N LEU A 13 28.55 -23.21 -10.95
CA LEU A 13 27.36 -23.08 -10.11
C LEU A 13 26.29 -22.33 -10.95
N LEU A 14 25.27 -23.05 -11.43
CA LEU A 14 24.05 -22.39 -11.87
C LEU A 14 23.42 -21.77 -10.62
N MET A 15 23.48 -20.44 -10.51
CA MET A 15 22.57 -19.72 -9.63
C MET A 15 21.16 -19.96 -10.15
N VAL A 16 20.44 -20.88 -9.53
CA VAL A 16 18.99 -20.94 -9.64
C VAL A 16 18.50 -19.65 -9.00
N GLY A 17 18.08 -18.69 -9.82
CA GLY A 17 17.39 -17.50 -9.35
C GLY A 17 16.24 -17.96 -8.47
N LEU A 18 16.25 -17.55 -7.21
CA LEU A 18 15.08 -17.73 -6.35
C LEU A 18 13.89 -17.03 -7.03
N PRO A 19 12.67 -17.60 -6.93
CA PRO A 19 11.50 -16.95 -7.49
C PRO A 19 11.41 -15.55 -6.88
N SER A 20 11.36 -14.53 -7.75
CA SER A 20 10.88 -13.21 -7.35
C SER A 20 9.49 -13.41 -6.76
N TRP A 21 9.28 -12.95 -5.53
CA TRP A 21 7.94 -12.85 -4.97
C TRP A 21 7.06 -12.11 -5.97
N ALA A 22 5.95 -12.72 -6.37
CA ALA A 22 5.19 -12.30 -7.53
C ALA A 22 4.69 -10.87 -7.29
N GLN A 23 5.11 -9.94 -8.12
CA GLN A 23 4.41 -8.66 -8.28
C GLN A 23 3.15 -8.92 -9.09
N SER A 24 2.10 -8.13 -8.89
CA SER A 24 0.88 -8.29 -9.71
C SER A 24 1.23 -8.19 -11.19
N GLU A 25 0.74 -9.14 -11.99
CA GLU A 25 1.14 -9.28 -13.39
C GLU A 25 0.60 -8.14 -14.26
N ARG A 26 -0.56 -7.60 -13.89
CA ARG A 26 -1.30 -6.54 -14.58
C ARG A 26 -2.30 -5.91 -13.64
N TYR A 27 -2.77 -4.71 -14.00
CA TYR A 27 -3.95 -4.16 -13.35
C TYR A 27 -5.18 -5.06 -13.58
N ALA A 28 -6.06 -5.09 -12.58
CA ALA A 28 -7.41 -5.60 -12.73
C ALA A 28 -8.18 -4.78 -13.79
N THR A 29 -8.99 -5.46 -14.57
CA THR A 29 -9.96 -4.84 -15.48
C THR A 29 -11.15 -4.30 -14.70
N ASP A 30 -11.93 -3.39 -15.31
CA ASP A 30 -13.13 -2.84 -14.67
C ASP A 30 -14.12 -3.94 -14.25
N THR A 31 -14.31 -4.96 -15.07
CA THR A 31 -15.18 -6.11 -14.76
C THR A 31 -14.66 -6.93 -13.58
N GLU A 32 -13.34 -7.11 -13.46
CA GLU A 32 -12.74 -7.80 -12.31
C GLU A 32 -12.85 -6.97 -11.03
N LEU A 33 -12.65 -5.66 -11.13
CA LEU A 33 -12.84 -4.72 -10.02
C LEU A 33 -14.29 -4.74 -9.52
N GLU A 34 -15.27 -4.68 -10.42
CA GLU A 34 -16.69 -4.77 -10.07
C GLU A 34 -17.02 -6.09 -9.36
N ALA A 35 -16.52 -7.22 -9.88
CA ALA A 35 -16.76 -8.53 -9.28
C ALA A 35 -16.16 -8.65 -7.87
N VAL A 36 -14.95 -8.12 -7.67
CA VAL A 36 -14.28 -8.08 -6.37
C VAL A 36 -15.04 -7.21 -5.37
N ILE A 37 -15.52 -6.04 -5.78
CA ILE A 37 -16.31 -5.15 -4.91
C ILE A 37 -17.62 -5.84 -4.50
N GLU A 38 -18.33 -6.45 -5.46
CA GLU A 38 -19.56 -7.18 -5.18
C GLU A 38 -19.32 -8.37 -4.23
N GLN A 39 -18.23 -9.10 -4.44
CA GLN A 39 -17.83 -10.19 -3.54
C GLN A 39 -17.58 -9.67 -2.12
N HIS A 40 -16.79 -8.61 -1.97
CA HIS A 40 -16.53 -8.01 -0.67
C HIS A 40 -17.82 -7.58 0.03
N GLU A 41 -18.70 -6.86 -0.67
CA GLU A 41 -19.99 -6.41 -0.13
C GLU A 41 -20.88 -7.57 0.32
N ALA A 42 -20.85 -8.70 -0.39
CA ALA A 42 -21.58 -9.91 -0.01
C ALA A 42 -21.02 -10.60 1.25
N GLU A 43 -19.71 -10.54 1.48
CA GLU A 43 -19.03 -11.13 2.64
C GLU A 43 -19.12 -10.26 3.90
N LEU A 44 -19.23 -8.94 3.74
CA LEU A 44 -19.21 -7.96 4.83
C LEU A 44 -20.18 -8.23 5.98
N PRO A 45 -21.46 -8.59 5.77
CA PRO A 45 -22.39 -8.83 6.87
C PRO A 45 -21.91 -9.92 7.83
N GLN A 46 -21.39 -11.03 7.28
CA GLN A 46 -20.89 -12.15 8.07
C GLN A 46 -19.61 -11.76 8.83
N LEU A 47 -18.67 -11.10 8.14
CA LEU A 47 -17.40 -10.67 8.75
C LEU A 47 -17.61 -9.64 9.85
N THR A 48 -18.61 -8.76 9.69
CA THR A 48 -19.01 -7.79 10.71
C THR A 48 -19.66 -8.47 11.91
N GLU A 49 -20.54 -9.45 11.70
CA GLU A 49 -21.23 -10.17 12.78
C GLU A 49 -20.24 -10.89 13.72
N ILE A 50 -19.19 -11.48 13.17
CA ILE A 50 -18.15 -12.18 13.96
C ILE A 50 -17.08 -11.22 14.52
N GLY A 51 -17.20 -9.91 14.27
CA GLY A 51 -16.27 -8.89 14.75
C GLY A 51 -14.91 -8.90 14.05
N PHE A 52 -14.81 -9.46 12.83
CA PHE A 52 -13.56 -9.57 12.09
C PHE A 52 -12.96 -8.19 11.78
N TYR A 53 -13.80 -7.22 11.38
CA TYR A 53 -13.42 -5.83 11.11
C TYR A 53 -13.84 -4.87 12.22
N GLN A 54 -13.67 -5.28 13.48
CA GLN A 54 -13.99 -4.42 14.61
C GLN A 54 -13.16 -3.13 14.56
N ASP A 55 -13.82 -1.98 14.62
CA ASP A 55 -13.16 -0.68 14.63
C ASP A 55 -12.73 -0.31 16.06
N TRP A 56 -11.42 -0.43 16.30
CA TRP A 56 -10.79 -0.18 17.60
C TRP A 56 -10.49 1.29 17.88
N ARG A 57 -10.76 2.19 16.92
CA ARG A 57 -10.45 3.61 17.08
C ARG A 57 -11.32 4.26 18.15
N THR A 58 -10.67 5.04 18.99
CA THR A 58 -11.30 6.00 19.90
C THR A 58 -12.02 7.10 19.12
N GLN A 59 -12.93 7.81 19.80
CA GLN A 59 -13.60 8.97 19.20
C GLN A 59 -12.59 10.08 18.80
N ALA A 60 -11.50 10.23 19.55
CA ALA A 60 -10.46 11.21 19.26
C ALA A 60 -9.72 10.87 17.95
N GLU A 61 -9.36 9.62 17.73
CA GLU A 61 -8.70 9.17 16.50
C GLU A 61 -9.61 9.34 15.28
N ARG A 62 -10.89 8.97 15.38
CA ARG A 62 -11.88 9.20 14.31
C ARG A 62 -12.03 10.68 13.96
N TYR A 63 -12.04 11.53 14.98
CA TYR A 63 -12.13 12.97 14.79
C TYR A 63 -10.86 13.54 14.16
N GLN A 64 -9.67 13.13 14.61
CA GLN A 64 -8.41 13.56 14.04
C GLN A 64 -8.26 13.12 12.58
N GLN A 65 -8.62 11.87 12.27
CA GLN A 65 -8.61 11.34 10.92
C GLN A 65 -9.55 12.13 10.00
N SER A 66 -10.79 12.40 10.43
CA SER A 66 -11.74 13.16 9.62
C SER A 66 -11.29 14.61 9.40
N LEU A 67 -10.71 15.27 10.40
CA LEU A 67 -10.13 16.60 10.23
C LEU A 67 -8.95 16.61 9.26
N TRP A 68 -8.06 15.62 9.37
CA TRP A 68 -6.88 15.53 8.52
C TRP A 68 -7.26 15.26 7.06
N ALA A 69 -8.15 14.30 6.80
CA ALA A 69 -8.67 14.04 5.46
C ALA A 69 -9.43 15.25 4.88
N ALA A 70 -10.26 15.93 5.69
CA ALA A 70 -10.96 17.13 5.26
C ALA A 70 -10.02 18.29 4.91
N ALA A 71 -8.96 18.50 5.68
CA ALA A 71 -7.98 19.55 5.40
C ALA A 71 -7.26 19.30 4.06
N TRP A 72 -6.94 18.03 3.76
CA TRP A 72 -6.36 17.67 2.47
C TRP A 72 -7.38 17.68 1.33
N ALA A 73 -8.67 17.43 1.60
CA ALA A 73 -9.73 17.55 0.58
C ALA A 73 -9.84 18.98 0.01
N ASP A 74 -9.54 20.01 0.81
CA ASP A 74 -9.49 21.40 0.34
C ASP A 74 -8.33 21.65 -0.65
N VAL A 75 -7.26 20.86 -0.55
CA VAL A 75 -6.09 20.92 -1.46
C VAL A 75 -6.33 20.05 -2.68
N ASP A 76 -6.67 18.78 -2.45
CA ASP A 76 -6.89 17.76 -3.45
C ASP A 76 -8.00 16.79 -2.98
N ALA A 77 -9.21 17.06 -3.46
CA ALA A 77 -10.39 16.29 -3.09
C ALA A 77 -10.36 14.84 -3.60
N GLU A 78 -9.59 14.55 -4.65
CA GLU A 78 -9.57 13.23 -5.29
C GLU A 78 -8.79 12.20 -4.44
N ILE A 79 -7.74 12.64 -3.73
CA ILE A 79 -6.94 11.75 -2.87
C ILE A 79 -7.54 11.57 -1.47
N ALA A 80 -8.38 12.51 -1.02
CA ALA A 80 -8.86 12.57 0.36
C ALA A 80 -9.52 11.27 0.89
N PRO A 81 -10.32 10.53 0.10
CA PRO A 81 -10.93 9.27 0.55
C PRO A 81 -9.92 8.18 0.90
N PHE A 82 -8.69 8.27 0.37
CA PHE A 82 -7.65 7.24 0.53
C PHE A 82 -6.71 7.52 1.69
N LEU A 83 -6.60 8.78 2.11
CA LEU A 83 -5.59 9.19 3.08
C LEU A 83 -5.78 8.49 4.42
N GLY A 84 -4.72 7.92 4.97
CA GLY A 84 -4.76 7.31 6.29
C GLY A 84 -3.82 6.13 6.40
N HIS A 85 -3.61 5.70 7.64
CA HIS A 85 -2.99 4.44 7.97
C HIS A 85 -4.13 3.46 8.24
N TRP A 86 -4.39 2.61 7.26
CA TRP A 86 -5.42 1.60 7.25
C TRP A 86 -4.85 0.28 7.75
N VAL A 87 -5.62 -0.44 8.55
CA VAL A 87 -5.14 -1.63 9.24
C VAL A 87 -5.94 -2.84 8.80
N ALA A 88 -5.25 -3.97 8.68
CA ALA A 88 -5.83 -5.29 8.58
C ALA A 88 -5.16 -6.24 9.60
N ILE A 89 -5.33 -7.56 9.47
CA ILE A 89 -4.95 -8.49 10.55
C ILE A 89 -3.42 -8.62 10.69
N GLU A 90 -2.71 -8.76 9.58
CA GLU A 90 -1.26 -9.03 9.56
C GLU A 90 -0.47 -8.01 8.71
N GLU A 91 -1.16 -6.96 8.27
CA GLU A 91 -0.62 -5.93 7.39
C GLU A 91 -1.33 -4.60 7.59
N ASP A 92 -0.64 -3.55 7.20
CA ASP A 92 -1.13 -2.19 7.17
C ASP A 92 -0.73 -1.47 5.90
N ILE A 93 -1.55 -0.52 5.50
CA ILE A 93 -1.27 0.33 4.35
C ILE A 93 -1.46 1.80 4.74
N ALA A 94 -0.42 2.58 4.57
CA ALA A 94 -0.41 4.00 4.88
C ALA A 94 -0.35 4.83 3.59
N VAL A 95 -1.42 5.58 3.33
CA VAL A 95 -1.55 6.46 2.18
C VAL A 95 -1.34 7.91 2.61
N PHE A 96 -0.39 8.57 1.95
CA PHE A 96 0.04 9.93 2.24
C PHE A 96 -0.17 10.84 1.03
N PRO A 97 -0.49 12.13 1.25
CA PRO A 97 -0.47 13.12 0.17
C PRO A 97 0.94 13.24 -0.43
N SER A 98 1.02 13.47 -1.74
CA SER A 98 2.27 13.84 -2.40
C SER A 98 2.30 15.33 -2.74
N ALA A 99 3.45 15.84 -3.16
CA ALA A 99 3.56 17.19 -3.69
C ALA A 99 2.83 17.39 -5.05
N ASN A 100 2.44 16.29 -5.70
CA ASN A 100 1.80 16.30 -7.02
C ASN A 100 0.31 16.01 -6.87
N ARG A 101 -0.53 16.87 -7.46
CA ARG A 101 -1.99 16.71 -7.46
C ARG A 101 -2.39 15.41 -8.16
N GLY A 102 -3.36 14.70 -7.61
CA GLY A 102 -3.84 13.40 -8.08
C GLY A 102 -2.87 12.25 -7.81
N GLN A 103 -1.77 12.49 -7.07
CA GLN A 103 -0.79 11.46 -6.73
C GLN A 103 -0.65 11.35 -5.21
N VAL A 104 -0.50 10.11 -4.74
CA VAL A 104 -0.24 9.78 -3.34
C VAL A 104 0.99 8.90 -3.23
N CYS A 105 1.55 8.87 -2.03
CA CYS A 105 2.54 7.90 -1.63
C CYS A 105 1.87 6.81 -0.82
N VAL A 106 2.19 5.56 -1.10
CA VAL A 106 1.68 4.40 -0.37
C VAL A 106 2.85 3.69 0.26
N VAL A 107 2.76 3.43 1.55
CA VAL A 107 3.66 2.53 2.28
C VAL A 107 2.83 1.32 2.64
N ASP A 108 3.23 0.16 2.14
CA ASP A 108 2.60 -1.12 2.43
C ASP A 108 3.52 -1.88 3.38
N THR A 109 2.95 -2.44 4.45
CA THR A 109 3.69 -3.19 5.46
C THR A 109 3.01 -4.52 5.66
N HIS A 110 3.73 -5.61 5.35
CA HIS A 110 3.27 -6.97 5.60
C HIS A 110 4.32 -7.69 6.46
N LEU A 111 3.94 -8.03 7.70
CA LEU A 111 4.83 -8.65 8.68
C LEU A 111 6.13 -7.86 8.92
N ASP A 112 7.26 -8.36 8.43
CA ASP A 112 8.61 -7.78 8.55
C ASP A 112 9.11 -7.15 7.24
N GLN A 113 8.21 -6.99 6.26
CA GLN A 113 8.49 -6.39 4.96
C GLN A 113 7.72 -5.10 4.81
N SER A 114 8.33 -4.14 4.11
CA SER A 114 7.65 -2.93 3.72
C SER A 114 8.11 -2.48 2.34
N ASP A 115 7.13 -2.07 1.55
CA ASP A 115 7.31 -1.56 0.20
C ASP A 115 6.76 -0.14 0.08
N PHE A 116 7.34 0.61 -0.84
CA PHE A 116 6.91 1.97 -1.18
C PHE A 116 6.36 1.99 -2.60
N TYR A 117 5.21 2.62 -2.78
CA TYR A 117 4.61 2.83 -4.09
C TYR A 117 4.24 4.29 -4.32
N LEU A 118 4.37 4.72 -5.58
CA LEU A 118 3.68 5.90 -6.08
C LEU A 118 2.36 5.46 -6.70
N ALA A 119 1.27 6.11 -6.30
CA ALA A 119 -0.04 5.82 -6.86
C ALA A 119 -0.71 7.07 -7.41
N THR A 120 -1.41 6.91 -8.54
CA THR A 120 -2.16 7.99 -9.19
C THR A 120 -3.65 7.73 -9.09
N VAL A 121 -4.43 8.76 -8.79
CA VAL A 121 -5.88 8.70 -8.79
C VAL A 121 -6.37 8.69 -10.23
N GLN A 122 -7.18 7.69 -10.56
CA GLN A 122 -7.90 7.60 -11.82
C GLN A 122 -9.27 6.98 -11.55
N ASP A 123 -10.34 7.64 -12.00
CA ASP A 123 -11.72 7.14 -11.91
C ASP A 123 -12.11 6.67 -10.48
N GLY A 124 -11.71 7.47 -9.48
CA GLY A 124 -12.01 7.24 -8.06
C GLY A 124 -11.24 6.07 -7.43
N LYS A 125 -10.15 5.60 -8.05
CA LYS A 125 -9.28 4.52 -7.57
C LYS A 125 -7.82 4.96 -7.62
N LEU A 126 -6.96 4.30 -6.86
CA LEU A 126 -5.51 4.51 -6.94
C LEU A 126 -4.88 3.38 -7.75
N TYR A 127 -4.03 3.73 -8.71
CA TYR A 127 -3.23 2.80 -9.48
C TYR A 127 -1.77 2.98 -9.10
N THR A 128 -1.18 1.96 -8.48
CA THR A 128 0.25 1.97 -8.10
C THR A 128 1.13 1.64 -9.29
N ASP A 129 2.39 2.07 -9.26
CA ASP A 129 3.42 1.64 -10.23
C ASP A 129 3.77 0.14 -10.19
N HIS A 130 3.07 -0.64 -9.36
CA HIS A 130 3.24 -2.08 -9.14
C HIS A 130 2.00 -2.91 -9.52
N ASN A 131 1.14 -2.37 -10.39
CA ASN A 131 -0.08 -3.03 -10.86
C ASN A 131 -1.13 -3.32 -9.77
N VAL A 132 -1.02 -2.69 -8.60
CA VAL A 132 -2.02 -2.79 -7.52
C VAL A 132 -3.04 -1.68 -7.70
N VAL A 133 -4.32 -2.01 -7.57
CA VAL A 133 -5.41 -1.02 -7.55
C VAL A 133 -5.94 -0.90 -6.13
N LEU A 134 -5.96 0.31 -5.57
CA LEU A 134 -6.64 0.55 -4.30
C LEU A 134 -8.02 1.16 -4.58
N VAL A 135 -9.05 0.50 -4.07
CA VAL A 135 -10.46 0.88 -4.29
C VAL A 135 -11.05 1.31 -2.96
N PRO A 136 -11.47 2.58 -2.81
CA PRO A 136 -12.15 3.01 -1.61
C PRO A 136 -13.60 2.52 -1.67
N THR A 137 -14.07 1.90 -0.59
CA THR A 137 -15.49 1.63 -0.35
C THR A 137 -15.93 2.36 0.92
N ALA A 138 -17.14 2.12 1.42
CA ALA A 138 -17.73 2.90 2.50
C ALA A 138 -16.80 3.11 3.71
N ASP A 139 -16.35 2.02 4.34
CA ASP A 139 -15.47 2.04 5.53
C ASP A 139 -14.13 1.31 5.29
N PHE A 140 -13.87 0.91 4.04
CA PHE A 140 -12.73 0.08 3.67
C PHE A 140 -11.92 0.69 2.53
N LEU A 141 -10.66 0.30 2.50
CA LEU A 141 -9.78 0.42 1.35
C LEU A 141 -9.45 -1.00 0.90
N LEU A 142 -9.81 -1.37 -0.32
CA LEU A 142 -9.48 -2.68 -0.88
C LEU A 142 -8.19 -2.56 -1.68
N THR A 143 -7.17 -3.35 -1.40
CA THR A 143 -6.12 -3.62 -2.39
C THR A 143 -6.63 -4.70 -3.34
N VAL A 144 -6.42 -4.52 -4.64
CA VAL A 144 -6.77 -5.49 -5.67
C VAL A 144 -5.53 -5.79 -6.48
N THR A 145 -5.16 -7.07 -6.51
CA THR A 145 -4.01 -7.60 -7.25
C THR A 145 -4.47 -8.69 -8.19
N VAL A 146 -3.84 -8.80 -9.35
CA VAL A 146 -4.04 -9.93 -10.26
C VAL A 146 -2.75 -10.71 -10.41
N TYR A 147 -2.80 -11.98 -10.00
CA TYR A 147 -1.82 -13.00 -10.34
C TYR A 147 -2.46 -13.93 -11.37
N ASP A 148 -2.91 -15.13 -10.96
CA ASP A 148 -3.71 -16.02 -11.80
C ASP A 148 -5.18 -15.56 -11.92
N GLU A 149 -5.75 -15.08 -10.81
CA GLU A 149 -7.13 -14.63 -10.66
C GLU A 149 -7.12 -13.31 -9.87
N PRO A 150 -8.15 -12.44 -10.00
CA PRO A 150 -8.25 -11.25 -9.18
C PRO A 150 -8.43 -11.63 -7.70
N TYR A 151 -7.60 -11.04 -6.86
CA TYR A 151 -7.65 -11.17 -5.41
C TYR A 151 -7.77 -9.80 -4.78
N PHE A 152 -8.46 -9.73 -3.63
CA PHE A 152 -8.54 -8.50 -2.86
C PHE A 152 -8.24 -8.71 -1.39
N TYR A 153 -7.72 -7.65 -0.76
CA TYR A 153 -7.52 -7.59 0.67
C TYR A 153 -8.10 -6.29 1.25
N PRO A 154 -9.05 -6.37 2.19
CA PRO A 154 -9.69 -5.19 2.76
C PRO A 154 -8.95 -4.68 4.00
N TYR A 155 -8.69 -3.38 4.03
CA TYR A 155 -8.21 -2.63 5.19
C TYR A 155 -9.32 -1.72 5.68
N ASN A 156 -9.41 -1.50 6.99
CA ASN A 156 -10.45 -0.63 7.55
C ASN A 156 -9.89 0.32 8.59
N SER A 157 -10.77 1.18 9.08
CA SER A 157 -10.53 1.99 10.27
C SER A 157 -9.26 2.85 10.21
N PRO A 158 -9.11 3.76 9.22
CA PRO A 158 -7.89 4.53 9.08
C PRO A 158 -7.67 5.47 10.26
N ILE A 159 -6.41 5.61 10.67
CA ILE A 159 -5.94 6.66 11.58
C ILE A 159 -4.99 7.62 10.83
N VAL A 160 -4.65 8.73 11.45
CA VAL A 160 -3.72 9.69 10.84
C VAL A 160 -2.35 9.03 10.68
N SER A 161 -1.86 8.98 9.44
CA SER A 161 -0.54 8.44 9.14
C SER A 161 0.55 9.32 9.74
N THR A 162 1.58 8.68 10.30
CA THR A 162 2.77 9.37 10.83
C THR A 162 3.94 9.17 9.88
N ASN A 163 4.87 10.12 9.85
CA ASN A 163 6.06 10.04 9.00
C ASN A 163 6.82 8.72 9.24
N PRO A 164 7.08 7.90 8.20
CA PRO A 164 7.86 6.68 8.34
C PRO A 164 9.20 6.88 9.04
N ALA A 165 9.90 8.00 8.79
CA ALA A 165 11.18 8.34 9.42
C ALA A 165 11.14 8.43 10.96
N ASN A 166 9.94 8.55 11.56
CA ASN A 166 9.76 8.63 13.01
C ASN A 166 9.54 7.26 13.67
N TYR A 167 9.45 6.18 12.91
CA TYR A 167 9.32 4.81 13.44
C TYR A 167 10.63 4.06 13.32
N GLU A 168 11.10 3.47 14.42
CA GLU A 168 12.31 2.64 14.46
C GLU A 168 12.26 1.53 13.41
N PHE A 169 11.09 0.92 13.19
CA PHE A 169 10.88 -0.08 12.15
C PHE A 169 11.35 0.39 10.77
N PHE A 170 10.86 1.54 10.29
CA PHE A 170 11.29 2.06 8.99
C PHE A 170 12.69 2.67 9.04
N ALA A 171 13.03 3.40 10.09
CA ALA A 171 14.32 4.09 10.17
C ALA A 171 15.51 3.10 10.21
N ASP A 172 15.38 1.99 10.93
CA ASP A 172 16.47 1.05 11.17
C ASP A 172 16.41 -0.17 10.23
N TYR A 173 15.22 -0.64 9.86
CA TYR A 173 15.05 -1.89 9.11
C TYR A 173 14.64 -1.68 7.65
N HIS A 174 13.93 -0.58 7.33
CA HIS A 174 13.51 -0.24 5.95
C HIS A 174 13.89 1.20 5.55
N PRO A 175 15.19 1.58 5.65
CA PRO A 175 15.62 2.94 5.36
C PRO A 175 15.41 3.34 3.90
N ASP A 176 15.27 2.36 3.00
CA ASP A 176 14.92 2.55 1.60
C ASP A 176 13.49 3.09 1.43
N VAL A 177 12.52 2.64 2.24
CA VAL A 177 11.14 3.18 2.25
C VAL A 177 11.18 4.65 2.66
N VAL A 178 11.94 5.00 3.71
CA VAL A 178 12.12 6.39 4.15
C VAL A 178 12.74 7.24 3.04
N GLN A 179 13.79 6.74 2.39
CA GLN A 179 14.45 7.46 1.30
C GLN A 179 13.52 7.69 0.11
N GLN A 180 12.75 6.68 -0.29
CA GLN A 180 11.79 6.77 -1.39
C GLN A 180 10.66 7.74 -1.06
N PHE A 181 10.15 7.69 0.17
CA PHE A 181 9.14 8.62 0.69
C PHE A 181 9.60 10.08 0.61
N GLU A 182 10.82 10.37 1.06
CA GLU A 182 11.38 11.72 0.99
C GLU A 182 11.62 12.16 -0.45
N ALA A 183 12.19 11.29 -1.29
CA ALA A 183 12.51 11.57 -2.68
C ALA A 183 11.25 11.84 -3.53
N ALA A 184 10.15 11.14 -3.25
CA ALA A 184 8.86 11.35 -3.88
C ALA A 184 8.16 12.64 -3.42
N GLY A 185 8.70 13.33 -2.41
CA GLY A 185 8.10 14.56 -1.89
C GLY A 185 6.79 14.31 -1.16
N CYS A 186 6.65 13.16 -0.50
CA CYS A 186 5.47 12.83 0.30
C CYS A 186 5.31 13.81 1.46
N ARG A 187 4.06 13.99 1.92
CA ARG A 187 3.69 14.95 2.96
C ARG A 187 3.08 14.24 4.16
N THR A 188 3.26 14.84 5.33
CA THR A 188 2.71 14.34 6.59
C THR A 188 2.09 15.50 7.35
N GLY A 189 1.10 15.20 8.20
CA GLY A 189 0.37 16.22 8.93
C GLY A 189 -0.55 17.07 8.05
N LEU A 190 -0.91 18.25 8.54
CA LEU A 190 -1.81 19.18 7.85
C LEU A 190 -1.13 19.85 6.65
N PRO A 191 -1.89 20.19 5.59
CA PRO A 191 -1.36 20.89 4.42
C PRO A 191 -0.79 22.25 4.80
N GLN A 192 0.33 22.60 4.18
CA GLN A 192 1.00 23.89 4.32
C GLN A 192 0.52 24.88 3.25
N LEU A 193 0.88 26.17 3.42
CA LEU A 193 0.55 27.19 2.42
C LEU A 193 1.13 26.89 1.03
N SER A 194 2.26 26.19 0.96
CA SER A 194 2.91 25.78 -0.30
C SER A 194 2.15 24.69 -1.06
N ASP A 195 1.20 24.02 -0.41
CA ASP A 195 0.46 22.90 -1.00
C ASP A 195 -0.87 23.35 -1.64
N ARG A 196 -1.27 24.62 -1.45
CA ARG A 196 -2.53 25.20 -1.94
C ARG A 196 -2.41 25.84 -3.32
#